data_AF-A0A534W4U2-F1
#
_entry.id   AF-A0A534W4U2-F1
#
_cell.length_a   1.000
_cell.length_b   1.000
_cell.length_c   1.000
_cell.angle_alpha   90.00
_cell.angle_beta   90.00
_cell.angle_gamma   90.00
#
_symmetry.space_group_name_H-M   'P 1'
#
loop_
_entity.id
_entity.type
_entity.pdbx_description
1 polymer ?
#
loop_
_entity_poly.entity_id
_entity_poly.type
_entity_poly.pdbx_seq_one_letter_code
_entity_poly.pdbx_strand_id
1 'polypeptide(L)'
;GGDNLILLDVRAPEEWEAGHIEGAQLATVELTFEILDSWPKDTPLVLYSNHGNRSLDRASYFRAYGLTNPRSLDGGLEAWLALAGPAEEIRRHLAQAFPGARVAAADATGGGDHFAVTIVSPAFEGKALVERHQMVYRALDPLMARIHALQLKTVSPGEA
;
A
#
# COMPACT_ATOMS: atom_id res chain seq x y z
N GLY A 1 -21.44 12.07 12.34
CA GLY A 1 -21.32 10.65 12.73
C GLY A 1 -20.58 9.99 11.60
N GLY A 2 -19.41 9.41 11.85
CA GLY A 2 -18.62 8.78 10.79
C GLY A 2 -19.26 7.47 10.43
N ASP A 3 -19.91 7.42 9.27
CA ASP A 3 -20.31 6.15 8.66
C ASP A 3 -19.03 5.30 8.51
N ASN A 4 -19.06 4.06 9.00
CA ASN A 4 -17.95 3.11 8.87
C ASN A 4 -17.83 2.72 7.39
N LEU A 5 -17.10 3.55 6.63
CA LEU A 5 -16.77 3.32 5.24
C LEU A 5 -15.88 2.10 5.12
N ILE A 6 -16.24 1.20 4.22
CA ILE A 6 -15.46 -0.01 3.92
C ILE A 6 -14.66 0.24 2.65
N LEU A 7 -13.34 0.10 2.76
CA LEU A 7 -12.42 0.24 1.64
C LEU A 7 -12.10 -1.14 1.07
N LEU A 8 -12.30 -1.32 -0.24
CA LEU A 8 -12.19 -2.60 -0.92
C LEU A 8 -11.17 -2.52 -2.06
N ASP A 9 -10.10 -3.30 -1.96
CA ASP A 9 -9.08 -3.42 -2.99
C ASP A 9 -9.50 -4.48 -4.00
N VAL A 10 -9.64 -4.08 -5.27
CA VAL A 10 -10.07 -4.99 -6.35
C VAL A 10 -8.90 -5.48 -7.21
N ARG A 11 -7.66 -5.28 -6.74
CA ARG A 11 -6.45 -5.73 -7.40
C ARG A 11 -6.22 -7.24 -7.18
N ALA A 12 -5.24 -7.79 -7.89
CA ALA A 12 -4.87 -9.19 -7.71
C ALA A 12 -4.22 -9.41 -6.32
N PRO A 13 -4.29 -10.62 -5.74
CA PRO A 13 -3.66 -10.93 -4.46
C PRO A 13 -2.17 -10.57 -4.43
N GLU A 14 -1.44 -10.76 -5.53
CA GLU A 14 -0.02 -10.44 -5.61
C GLU A 14 0.23 -8.92 -5.50
N GLU A 15 -0.66 -8.11 -6.08
CA GLU A 15 -0.61 -6.64 -5.98
C GLU A 15 -0.99 -6.15 -4.57
N TRP A 16 -1.89 -6.88 -3.90
CA TRP A 16 -2.29 -6.64 -2.52
C TRP A 16 -1.16 -6.94 -1.53
N GLU A 17 -0.50 -8.10 -1.68
CA GLU A 17 0.65 -8.51 -0.86
C GLU A 17 1.85 -7.57 -1.03
N ALA A 18 2.01 -6.97 -2.22
CA ALA A 18 3.03 -5.93 -2.46
C ALA A 18 2.76 -4.60 -1.72
N GLY A 19 1.55 -4.42 -1.17
CA GLY A 19 1.14 -3.26 -0.39
C GLY A 19 -0.22 -2.72 -0.82
N HIS A 20 -1.00 -2.25 0.16
CA HIS A 20 -2.38 -1.80 0.02
C HIS A 20 -2.67 -0.65 0.99
N ILE A 21 -3.83 0.00 0.85
CA ILE A 21 -4.25 1.07 1.77
C ILE A 21 -4.59 0.45 3.14
N GLU A 22 -4.07 1.03 4.21
CA GLU A 22 -4.35 0.58 5.58
C GLU A 22 -5.86 0.58 5.86
N GLY A 23 -6.37 -0.51 6.44
CA GLY A 23 -7.79 -0.70 6.71
C GLY A 23 -8.64 -1.15 5.51
N ALA A 24 -8.03 -1.33 4.32
CA ALA A 24 -8.71 -1.96 3.20
C ALA A 24 -8.95 -3.47 3.43
N GLN A 25 -9.87 -4.04 2.66
CA GLN A 25 -10.06 -5.48 2.51
C GLN A 25 -9.83 -5.88 1.06
N LEU A 26 -9.24 -7.05 0.81
CA LEU A 26 -9.09 -7.58 -0.54
C LEU A 26 -10.43 -8.14 -1.04
N ALA A 27 -10.85 -7.78 -2.25
CA ALA A 27 -12.09 -8.25 -2.89
C ALA A 27 -12.00 -9.72 -3.34
N THR A 28 -11.87 -10.64 -2.39
CA THR A 28 -11.89 -12.07 -2.69
C THR A 28 -13.25 -12.50 -3.22
N VAL A 29 -13.29 -13.70 -3.81
CA VAL A 29 -14.54 -14.28 -4.31
C VAL A 29 -15.52 -14.46 -3.16
N GLU A 30 -15.04 -14.95 -2.02
CA GLU A 30 -15.82 -15.20 -0.79
C GLU A 30 -16.42 -13.90 -0.24
N LEU A 31 -15.59 -12.87 -0.07
CA LEU A 31 -16.06 -11.56 0.41
C LEU A 31 -17.06 -10.94 -0.57
N THR A 32 -16.84 -11.12 -1.89
CA THR A 32 -17.79 -10.64 -2.89
C THR A 32 -19.14 -11.31 -2.76
N PHE A 33 -19.18 -12.63 -2.55
CA PHE A 33 -20.44 -13.33 -2.29
C PHE A 33 -21.11 -12.85 -1.01
N GLU A 34 -20.34 -12.67 0.07
CA GLU A 34 -20.86 -12.16 1.34
C GLU A 34 -21.47 -10.76 1.20
N ILE A 35 -20.79 -9.85 0.49
CA ILE A 35 -21.29 -8.49 0.19
C ILE A 35 -22.63 -8.55 -0.54
N LEU A 36 -22.74 -9.43 -1.53
CA LEU A 36 -23.95 -9.52 -2.36
C LEU A 36 -25.12 -10.18 -1.63
N ASP A 37 -24.84 -11.16 -0.79
CA ASP A 37 -25.84 -11.97 -0.11
C ASP A 37 -26.34 -11.31 1.19
N SER A 38 -25.41 -10.88 2.04
CA SER A 38 -25.69 -10.63 3.46
C SER A 38 -25.51 -9.18 3.91
N TRP A 39 -24.73 -8.35 3.19
CA TRP A 39 -24.48 -6.98 3.62
C TRP A 39 -25.67 -6.03 3.34
N PRO A 40 -25.89 -5.00 4.18
CA PRO A 40 -26.85 -3.94 3.90
C PRO A 40 -26.58 -3.27 2.54
N LYS A 41 -27.63 -3.05 1.74
CA LYS A 41 -27.48 -2.54 0.37
C LYS A 41 -26.93 -1.11 0.31
N ASP A 42 -27.08 -0.34 1.37
CA ASP A 42 -26.59 1.03 1.53
C ASP A 42 -25.18 1.11 2.15
N THR A 43 -24.54 -0.03 2.42
CA THR A 43 -23.18 -0.10 2.96
C THR A 43 -22.24 0.83 2.17
N PRO A 44 -21.60 1.83 2.82
CA PRO A 44 -20.70 2.74 2.15
C PRO A 44 -19.42 2.01 1.73
N LEU A 45 -19.37 1.60 0.47
CA LEU A 45 -18.25 0.84 -0.10
C LEU A 45 -17.43 1.76 -1.01
N VAL A 46 -16.15 1.94 -0.70
CA VAL A 46 -15.20 2.57 -1.62
C VAL A 46 -14.27 1.50 -2.17
N LEU A 47 -14.21 1.40 -3.49
CA LEU A 47 -13.40 0.43 -4.20
C LEU A 47 -12.20 1.14 -4.82
N TYR A 48 -11.04 0.49 -4.83
CA TYR A 48 -9.88 1.03 -5.55
C TYR A 48 -9.10 -0.05 -6.28
N SER A 49 -8.40 0.38 -7.33
CA SER A 49 -7.39 -0.39 -8.05
C SER A 49 -6.15 0.50 -8.22
N ASN A 50 -5.18 0.16 -9.07
CA ASN A 50 -4.00 1.02 -9.25
C ASN A 50 -4.37 2.44 -9.71
N HIS A 51 -5.19 2.56 -10.76
CA HIS A 51 -5.57 3.86 -11.36
C HIS A 51 -7.07 4.17 -11.32
N GLY A 52 -7.90 3.28 -10.75
CA GLY A 52 -9.35 3.49 -10.65
C GLY A 52 -10.21 2.78 -11.71
N ASN A 53 -9.61 2.27 -12.80
CA ASN A 53 -10.35 1.63 -13.90
C ASN A 53 -11.09 0.35 -13.47
N ARG A 54 -10.38 -0.61 -12.85
CA ARG A 54 -10.97 -1.89 -12.40
C ARG A 54 -12.01 -1.68 -11.29
N SER A 55 -11.80 -0.68 -10.43
CA SER A 55 -12.72 -0.37 -9.33
C SER A 55 -14.00 0.31 -9.81
N LEU A 56 -13.97 1.02 -10.93
CA LEU A 56 -15.19 1.57 -11.56
C LEU A 56 -16.09 0.46 -12.11
N ASP A 57 -15.49 -0.52 -12.79
CA ASP A 57 -16.22 -1.70 -13.29
C ASP A 57 -16.79 -2.51 -12.12
N ARG A 58 -16.00 -2.70 -11.06
CA ARG A 58 -16.44 -3.42 -9.86
C ARG A 58 -17.56 -2.69 -9.11
N ALA A 59 -17.50 -1.37 -9.02
CA ALA A 59 -18.58 -0.58 -8.44
C ALA A 59 -19.87 -0.74 -9.25
N SER A 60 -19.77 -0.72 -10.59
CA SER A 60 -20.91 -0.92 -11.50
C SER A 60 -21.51 -2.33 -11.36
N TYR A 61 -20.65 -3.35 -11.20
CA TYR A 61 -21.07 -4.70 -10.87
C TYR A 61 -21.90 -4.71 -9.58
N PHE A 62 -21.39 -4.18 -8.47
CA PHE A 62 -22.15 -4.17 -7.20
C PHE A 62 -23.49 -3.42 -7.30
N ARG A 63 -23.55 -2.31 -8.07
CA ARG A 63 -24.82 -1.59 -8.32
C ARG A 63 -25.83 -2.45 -9.08
N ALA A 64 -25.38 -3.19 -10.08
CA ALA A 64 -26.25 -4.08 -10.84
C ALA A 64 -26.88 -5.19 -9.97
N TYR A 65 -26.23 -5.57 -8.87
CA TYR A 65 -26.73 -6.54 -7.89
C TYR A 65 -27.36 -5.87 -6.64
N GLY A 66 -27.72 -4.60 -6.75
CA GLY A 66 -28.61 -3.92 -5.78
C GLY A 66 -27.91 -3.16 -4.66
N LEU A 67 -26.58 -3.05 -4.64
CA LEU A 67 -25.92 -2.10 -3.73
C LEU A 67 -26.14 -0.66 -4.20
N THR A 68 -26.45 0.24 -3.28
CA THR A 68 -26.81 1.64 -3.59
C THR A 68 -25.68 2.62 -3.33
N ASN A 69 -24.67 2.26 -2.52
CA ASN A 69 -23.58 3.14 -2.15
C ASN A 69 -22.13 2.66 -2.49
N PRO A 70 -21.88 1.88 -3.57
CA PRO A 70 -20.52 1.61 -3.99
C PRO A 70 -19.95 2.78 -4.81
N ARG A 71 -18.70 3.17 -4.53
CA ARG A 71 -17.97 4.27 -5.18
C ARG A 71 -16.57 3.82 -5.57
N SER A 72 -16.03 4.34 -6.66
CA SER A 72 -14.62 4.12 -7.01
C SER A 72 -13.77 5.26 -6.41
N LEU A 73 -12.62 4.93 -5.85
CA LEU A 73 -11.61 5.91 -5.45
C LEU A 73 -10.97 6.49 -6.70
N ASP A 74 -11.17 7.79 -6.92
CA ASP A 74 -10.63 8.49 -8.09
C ASP A 74 -9.09 8.46 -8.09
N GLY A 75 -8.51 8.15 -9.25
CA GLY A 75 -7.06 7.93 -9.40
C GLY A 75 -6.48 6.71 -8.66
N GLY A 76 -7.30 5.95 -7.94
CA GLY A 76 -6.93 4.68 -7.30
C GLY A 76 -5.84 4.81 -6.23
N LEU A 77 -5.08 3.72 -6.06
CA LEU A 77 -3.97 3.64 -5.11
C LEU A 77 -2.90 4.69 -5.42
N GLU A 78 -2.62 4.99 -6.70
CA GLU A 78 -1.58 5.98 -7.04
C GLU A 78 -1.92 7.38 -6.54
N ALA A 79 -3.16 7.84 -6.76
CA ALA A 79 -3.60 9.14 -6.25
C ALA A 79 -3.62 9.18 -4.72
N TRP A 80 -4.04 8.08 -4.07
CA TRP A 80 -3.97 7.97 -2.60
C TRP A 80 -2.54 8.13 -2.08
N LEU A 81 -1.58 7.42 -2.69
CA LEU A 81 -0.18 7.50 -2.29
C LEU A 81 0.42 8.88 -2.57
N ALA A 82 0.03 9.53 -3.67
CA ALA A 82 0.45 10.90 -3.97
C ALA A 82 0.00 11.90 -2.87
N LEU A 83 -1.13 11.63 -2.20
CA LEU A 83 -1.58 12.40 -1.03
C LEU A 83 -0.82 12.04 0.26
N ALA A 84 -0.38 10.79 0.41
CA ALA A 84 0.39 10.33 1.58
C ALA A 84 1.81 10.90 1.62
N GLY A 85 2.32 11.41 0.49
CA GLY A 85 3.60 12.09 0.39
C GLY A 85 4.81 11.15 0.21
N PRO A 86 6.04 11.70 0.18
CA PRO A 86 7.21 10.96 -0.28
C PRO A 86 7.62 9.78 0.62
N ALA A 87 7.29 9.81 1.92
CA ALA A 87 7.61 8.72 2.85
C ALA A 87 6.94 7.40 2.43
N GLU A 88 5.68 7.46 2.02
CA GLU A 88 4.94 6.28 1.58
C GLU A 88 5.42 5.76 0.22
N GLU A 89 5.85 6.67 -0.67
CA GLU A 89 6.51 6.32 -1.94
C GLU A 89 7.79 5.50 -1.70
N ILE A 90 8.63 5.95 -0.74
CA ILE A 90 9.85 5.26 -0.30
C ILE A 90 9.51 3.87 0.27
N ARG A 91 8.52 3.81 1.18
CA ARG A 91 8.11 2.55 1.83
C ARG A 91 7.74 1.48 0.80
N ARG A 92 6.90 1.85 -0.18
CA ARG A 92 6.41 0.94 -1.22
C ARG A 92 7.52 0.50 -2.16
N HIS A 93 8.37 1.42 -2.60
CA HIS A 93 9.46 1.09 -3.51
C HIS A 93 10.40 0.05 -2.90
N LEU A 94 10.70 0.21 -1.61
CA LEU A 94 11.47 -0.77 -0.85
C LEU A 94 10.72 -2.08 -0.63
N ALA A 95 9.42 -2.05 -0.31
CA ALA A 95 8.63 -3.27 -0.16
C ALA A 95 8.60 -4.10 -1.45
N GLN A 96 8.56 -3.45 -2.61
CA GLN A 96 8.62 -4.11 -3.93
C GLN A 96 10.03 -4.63 -4.25
N ALA A 97 11.07 -3.88 -3.93
CA ALA A 97 12.45 -4.28 -4.17
C ALA A 97 12.91 -5.43 -3.26
N PHE A 98 12.28 -5.58 -2.09
CA PHE A 98 12.59 -6.61 -1.11
C PHE A 98 11.34 -7.44 -0.77
N PRO A 99 10.99 -8.45 -1.60
CA PRO A 99 9.86 -9.33 -1.34
C PRO A 99 9.91 -9.96 0.06
N GLY A 100 8.81 -9.90 0.80
CA GLY A 100 8.71 -10.39 2.18
C GLY A 100 9.32 -9.47 3.24
N ALA A 101 9.75 -8.25 2.86
CA ALA A 101 10.24 -7.27 3.83
C ALA A 101 9.10 -6.50 4.52
N ARG A 102 9.31 -6.18 5.79
CA ARG A 102 8.50 -5.18 6.50
C ARG A 102 9.24 -3.84 6.43
N VAL A 103 8.62 -2.84 5.82
CA VAL A 103 9.20 -1.50 5.64
C VAL A 103 8.35 -0.47 6.35
N ALA A 104 9.00 0.37 7.16
CA ALA A 104 8.43 1.58 7.73
C ALA A 104 9.24 2.78 7.24
N ALA A 105 8.57 3.80 6.74
CA ALA A 105 9.18 5.07 6.34
C ALA A 105 8.38 6.22 6.92
N ALA A 106 9.06 7.21 7.48
CA ALA A 106 8.46 8.41 8.05
C ALA A 106 9.29 9.63 7.67
N ASP A 107 8.61 10.77 7.49
CA ASP A 107 9.28 12.06 7.45
C ASP A 107 9.73 12.41 8.88
N ALA A 108 11.05 12.46 9.08
CA ALA A 108 11.66 12.63 10.40
C ALA A 108 11.58 14.09 10.89
N THR A 109 11.43 15.06 9.97
CA THR A 109 11.42 16.49 10.29
C THR A 109 10.07 17.15 9.99
N GLY A 110 9.19 16.48 9.24
CA GLY A 110 7.94 17.05 8.72
C GLY A 110 8.16 18.09 7.61
N GLY A 111 9.40 18.23 7.12
CA GLY A 111 9.81 19.19 6.11
C GLY A 111 9.80 18.65 4.68
N GLY A 112 9.54 17.36 4.49
CA GLY A 112 9.48 16.70 3.19
C GLY A 112 10.85 16.36 2.57
N ASP A 113 11.94 16.44 3.33
CA ASP A 113 13.31 16.27 2.82
C ASP A 113 14.20 15.32 3.64
N HIS A 114 13.85 15.01 4.90
CA HIS A 114 14.55 14.06 5.77
C HIS A 114 13.67 12.85 6.08
N PHE A 115 14.05 11.68 5.59
CA PHE A 115 13.28 10.45 5.80
C PHE A 115 14.01 9.47 6.72
N ALA A 116 13.28 8.89 7.67
CA ALA A 116 13.72 7.76 8.45
C ALA A 116 13.08 6.48 7.92
N VAL A 117 13.89 5.51 7.53
CA VAL A 117 13.46 4.23 6.98
C VAL A 117 14.00 3.09 7.82
N THR A 118 13.10 2.20 8.22
CA THR A 118 13.44 0.91 8.82
C THR A 118 12.94 -0.20 7.93
N ILE A 119 13.84 -1.12 7.56
CA ILE A 119 13.52 -2.29 6.75
C ILE A 119 13.97 -3.56 7.44
N VAL A 120 13.02 -4.48 7.62
CA VAL A 120 13.26 -5.84 8.09
C VAL A 120 13.11 -6.79 6.91
N SER A 121 14.18 -7.46 6.47
CA SER A 121 14.12 -8.33 5.29
C SER A 121 14.98 -9.59 5.44
N PRO A 122 14.48 -10.78 5.04
CA PRO A 122 15.29 -12.01 4.96
C PRO A 122 16.52 -11.85 4.06
N ALA A 123 16.47 -10.94 3.08
CA ALA A 123 17.58 -10.67 2.16
C ALA A 123 18.85 -10.13 2.86
N PHE A 124 18.76 -9.73 4.13
CA PHE A 124 19.87 -9.22 4.92
C PHE A 124 20.59 -10.29 5.77
N GLU A 125 20.07 -11.52 5.80
CA GLU A 125 20.70 -12.61 6.54
C GLU A 125 22.12 -12.91 6.01
N GLY A 126 23.09 -12.99 6.92
CA GLY A 126 24.49 -13.24 6.58
C GLY A 126 25.21 -12.09 5.85
N LYS A 127 24.56 -10.94 5.63
CA LYS A 127 25.16 -9.76 4.98
C LYS A 127 25.74 -8.78 5.99
N ALA A 128 26.88 -8.18 5.67
CA ALA A 128 27.46 -7.10 6.45
C ALA A 128 26.59 -5.83 6.36
N LEU A 129 26.65 -4.96 7.37
CA LEU A 129 25.85 -3.72 7.42
C LEU A 129 26.02 -2.86 6.15
N VAL A 130 27.24 -2.74 5.65
CA VAL A 130 27.55 -1.99 4.42
C VAL A 130 26.87 -2.61 3.19
N GLU A 131 26.86 -3.94 3.06
CA GLU A 131 26.18 -4.63 1.95
C GLU A 131 24.66 -4.39 2.02
N ARG A 132 24.07 -4.51 3.22
CA ARG A 132 22.64 -4.24 3.44
C ARG A 132 22.28 -2.81 3.01
N HIS A 133 23.10 -1.83 3.41
CA HIS A 133 22.90 -0.43 3.04
C HIS A 133 23.04 -0.23 1.52
N GLN A 134 24.05 -0.81 0.88
CA GLN A 134 24.23 -0.72 -0.58
C GLN A 134 23.04 -1.31 -1.35
N MET A 135 22.48 -2.43 -0.88
CA MET A 135 21.28 -3.02 -1.49
C MET A 135 20.10 -2.05 -1.42
N VAL A 136 19.87 -1.43 -0.26
CA VAL A 136 18.77 -0.47 -0.06
C VAL A 136 18.99 0.81 -0.88
N TYR A 137 20.18 1.39 -0.88
CA TYR A 137 20.48 2.57 -1.69
C TYR A 137 20.35 2.29 -3.19
N ARG A 138 20.76 1.11 -3.65
CA ARG A 138 20.56 0.69 -5.05
C ARG A 138 19.08 0.59 -5.39
N ALA A 139 18.25 0.08 -4.48
CA ALA A 139 16.81 0.07 -4.67
C ALA A 139 16.25 1.51 -4.70
N LEU A 140 16.75 2.43 -3.88
CA LEU A 140 16.26 3.81 -3.83
C LEU A 140 16.82 4.73 -4.92
N ASP A 141 17.77 4.29 -5.75
CA ASP A 141 18.43 5.10 -6.78
C ASP A 141 17.44 5.93 -7.64
N PRO A 142 16.28 5.39 -8.10
CA PRO A 142 15.30 6.18 -8.87
C PRO A 142 14.66 7.34 -8.09
N LEU A 143 14.66 7.25 -6.75
CA LEU A 143 14.04 8.20 -5.83
C LEU A 143 15.07 9.15 -5.18
N MET A 144 16.37 8.86 -5.29
CA MET A 144 17.44 9.64 -4.64
C MET A 144 17.46 11.11 -5.07
N ALA A 145 17.04 11.43 -6.30
CA ALA A 145 16.96 12.82 -6.77
C ALA A 145 15.97 13.70 -5.95
N ARG A 146 15.08 13.08 -5.17
CA ARG A 146 14.03 13.75 -4.39
C ARG A 146 14.26 13.66 -2.88
N ILE A 147 15.28 12.92 -2.43
CA ILE A 147 15.59 12.67 -1.01
C ILE A 147 16.87 13.43 -0.65
N HIS A 148 16.79 14.40 0.27
CA HIS A 148 17.97 15.17 0.70
C HIS A 148 18.76 14.44 1.79
N ALA A 149 18.08 13.79 2.73
CA ALA A 149 18.70 12.97 3.76
C ALA A 149 17.87 11.73 4.08
N LEU A 150 18.56 10.59 4.23
CA LEU A 150 17.95 9.31 4.57
C LEU A 150 18.66 8.70 5.78
N GLN A 151 17.93 8.54 6.88
CA GLN A 151 18.37 7.70 8.00
C GLN A 151 17.87 6.28 7.76
N LEU A 152 18.81 5.34 7.55
CA LEU A 152 18.49 3.95 7.23
C LEU A 152 18.84 3.01 8.39
N LYS A 153 17.87 2.16 8.76
CA LYS A 153 18.07 1.01 9.65
C LYS A 153 17.71 -0.28 8.91
N THR A 154 18.66 -1.20 8.80
CA THR A 154 18.48 -2.52 8.16
C THR A 154 18.59 -3.64 9.18
N VAL A 155 17.60 -4.54 9.22
CA VAL A 155 17.49 -5.61 10.22
C VAL A 155 17.12 -6.93 9.55
N SER A 156 17.77 -8.04 9.89
CA SER A 156 17.31 -9.36 9.43
C SER A 156 16.18 -9.89 10.37
N PRO A 157 15.28 -10.78 9.91
CA PRO A 157 14.18 -11.26 10.74
C PRO A 157 14.63 -11.92 12.06
N GLY A 158 15.81 -12.54 12.09
CA GLY A 158 16.39 -13.11 13.32
C GLY A 158 16.95 -12.07 14.30
N GLU A 159 17.08 -10.81 13.90
CA GLU A 159 17.56 -9.68 14.70
C GLU A 159 16.41 -8.71 15.12
N ALA A 160 15.18 -8.97 14.64
CA ALA A 160 14.03 -8.06 14.73
C ALA A 160 13.14 -8.28 15.96
#